data_AF-A0A8E0M845-F1
#
_entry.id   AF-A0A8E0M845-F1
#
_cell.length_a   1.000
_cell.length_b   1.000
_cell.length_c   1.000
_cell.angle_alpha   90.00
_cell.angle_beta   90.00
_cell.angle_gamma   90.00
#
_symmetry.space_group_name_H-M   'P 1'
#
loop_
_entity.id
_entity.type
_entity.pdbx_description
1 polymer ?
#
loop_
_entity_poly.entity_id
_entity_poly.type
_entity_poly.pdbx_seq_one_letter_code
_entity_poly.pdbx_strand_id
1 'polypeptide(L)'
;QLDAMSRNYLMRCKPEELGEFKQLLAQETRFREALYGSGTKEANRAQDYTDNKLHELYARMGNSILKDIFAYRSEQEAVSQTHHQPSVANHLNGLQKIFSADIKAQRLAKREYQRRQADQDREREKDKKKQEQQTRFY
;
A
#
# COMPACT_ATOMS: atom_id res chain seq x y z
N GLN A 1 -20.56 -4.12 -1.72
CA GLN A 1 -20.78 -4.21 -3.18
C GLN A 1 -19.75 -3.38 -3.98
N LEU A 2 -19.36 -2.19 -3.53
CA LEU A 2 -18.37 -1.33 -4.21
C LEU A 2 -16.95 -1.94 -4.25
N ASP A 3 -16.52 -2.52 -3.13
CA ASP A 3 -15.21 -3.21 -3.04
C ASP A 3 -15.07 -4.35 -4.04
N ALA A 4 -16.17 -5.03 -4.37
CA ALA A 4 -16.15 -6.13 -5.33
C ALA A 4 -15.85 -5.65 -6.76
N MET A 5 -16.33 -4.47 -7.14
CA MET A 5 -16.04 -3.87 -8.45
C MET A 5 -14.57 -3.44 -8.54
N SER A 6 -14.05 -2.74 -7.53
CA SER A 6 -12.63 -2.34 -7.46
C SER A 6 -11.69 -3.55 -7.49
N ARG A 7 -12.05 -4.60 -6.75
CA ARG A 7 -11.29 -5.85 -6.70
C ARG A 7 -11.29 -6.56 -8.05
N ASN A 8 -12.45 -6.62 -8.72
CA ASN A 8 -12.57 -7.25 -10.04
C ASN A 8 -11.75 -6.50 -11.10
N TYR A 9 -11.81 -5.16 -11.09
CA TYR A 9 -10.99 -4.31 -11.97
C TYR A 9 -9.49 -4.59 -11.79
N LEU A 10 -8.99 -4.57 -10.55
CA LEU A 10 -7.57 -4.85 -10.30
C LEU A 10 -7.18 -6.26 -10.72
N MET A 11 -8.00 -7.27 -10.42
CA MET A 11 -7.72 -8.65 -10.82
C MET A 11 -7.66 -8.85 -12.34
N ARG A 12 -8.47 -8.11 -13.10
CA ARG A 12 -8.55 -8.27 -14.57
C ARG A 12 -7.54 -7.39 -15.31
N CYS A 13 -7.34 -6.15 -14.85
CA CYS A 13 -6.58 -5.15 -15.58
C CYS A 13 -5.15 -4.99 -15.07
N LYS A 14 -4.90 -5.29 -13.78
CA LYS A 14 -3.65 -4.98 -13.08
C LYS A 14 -3.24 -6.09 -12.07
N PRO A 15 -3.24 -7.38 -12.48
CA PRO A 15 -3.00 -8.49 -11.55
C PRO A 15 -1.57 -8.53 -11.01
N GLU A 16 -0.58 -8.19 -11.83
CA GLU A 16 0.84 -8.21 -11.45
C GLU A 16 1.14 -7.17 -10.38
N GLU A 17 0.72 -5.92 -10.60
CA GLU A 17 0.89 -4.84 -9.63
C GLU A 17 0.12 -5.12 -8.33
N LEU A 18 -1.06 -5.76 -8.40
CA LEU A 18 -1.79 -6.20 -7.21
C LEU A 18 -1.03 -7.28 -6.44
N GLY A 19 -0.38 -8.21 -7.16
CA GLY A 19 0.52 -9.19 -6.59
C GLY A 19 1.68 -8.54 -5.86
N GLU A 20 2.34 -7.57 -6.50
CA GLU A 20 3.43 -6.80 -5.90
C GLU A 20 2.97 -6.07 -4.63
N PHE A 21 1.83 -5.39 -4.69
CA PHE A 21 1.28 -4.68 -3.54
C PHE A 21 1.07 -5.63 -2.33
N LYS A 22 0.47 -6.81 -2.56
CA LYS A 22 0.28 -7.81 -1.51
C LYS A 22 1.61 -8.33 -0.95
N GLN A 23 2.61 -8.55 -1.80
CA GLN A 23 3.93 -8.98 -1.37
C GLN A 23 4.65 -7.92 -0.52
N LEU A 24 4.53 -6.64 -0.88
CA LEU A 24 5.09 -5.54 -0.10
C LEU A 24 4.37 -5.40 1.24
N LEU A 25 3.05 -5.52 1.25
CA LEU A 25 2.24 -5.46 2.47
C LEU A 25 2.59 -6.61 3.44
N ALA A 26 2.82 -7.82 2.92
CA ALA A 26 3.28 -8.95 3.71
C ALA A 26 4.69 -8.72 4.32
N GLN A 27 5.60 -8.10 3.55
CA GLN A 27 6.92 -7.71 4.05
C GLN A 27 6.81 -6.65 5.16
N GLU A 28 5.97 -5.64 4.97
CA GLU A 28 5.72 -4.59 5.96
C GLU A 28 5.15 -5.19 7.26
N THR A 29 4.21 -6.11 7.14
CA THR A 29 3.57 -6.78 8.28
C THR A 29 4.58 -7.58 9.09
N ARG A 30 5.38 -8.42 8.42
CA ARG A 30 6.48 -9.18 9.07
C ARG A 30 7.47 -8.26 9.77
N PHE A 31 7.76 -7.10 9.17
CA PHE A 31 8.63 -6.11 9.79
C PHE A 31 8.03 -5.54 11.08
N ARG A 32 6.75 -5.18 11.07
CA ARG A 32 6.04 -4.69 12.26
C ARG A 32 6.03 -5.74 13.37
N GLU A 33 5.78 -7.00 13.02
CA GLU A 33 5.87 -8.13 13.96
C GLU A 33 7.28 -8.30 14.54
N ALA A 34 8.33 -8.18 13.72
CA ALA A 34 9.71 -8.29 14.18
C ALA A 34 10.12 -7.14 15.12
N LEU A 35 9.59 -5.93 14.91
CA LEU A 35 9.90 -4.77 15.75
C LEU A 35 9.13 -4.75 17.06
N TYR A 36 7.83 -5.01 17.00
CA TYR A 36 6.92 -4.78 18.12
C TYR A 36 6.45 -6.08 18.78
N GLY A 37 6.82 -7.24 18.23
CA GLY A 37 6.30 -8.54 18.60
C GLY A 37 4.89 -8.78 18.05
N SER A 38 4.39 -10.01 18.22
CA SER A 38 3.03 -10.40 17.83
C SER A 38 1.95 -9.81 18.76
N GLY A 39 2.34 -9.33 19.95
CA GLY A 39 1.42 -8.81 20.97
C GLY A 39 0.55 -9.90 21.61
N THR A 40 0.27 -9.78 22.91
CA THR A 40 -0.55 -10.78 23.63
C THR A 40 -2.04 -10.49 23.62
N LYS A 41 -2.46 -9.28 23.18
CA LYS A 41 -3.85 -8.81 23.24
C LYS A 41 -4.64 -9.00 21.94
N GLU A 42 -3.96 -9.18 20.80
CA GLU A 42 -4.58 -9.23 19.47
C GLU A 42 -3.89 -10.33 18.64
N ALA A 43 -4.30 -11.58 18.84
CA ALA A 43 -3.67 -12.75 18.21
C ALA A 43 -3.59 -12.68 16.67
N ASN A 44 -4.40 -11.83 16.02
CA ASN A 44 -4.48 -11.66 14.57
C ASN A 44 -4.04 -10.28 14.06
N ARG A 45 -3.34 -9.47 14.87
CA ARG A 45 -3.02 -8.07 14.54
C ARG A 45 -2.35 -7.86 13.18
N ALA A 46 -1.44 -8.76 12.83
CA ALA A 46 -0.74 -8.76 11.55
C ALA A 46 -1.68 -9.02 10.37
N GLN A 47 -2.60 -9.96 10.54
CA GLN A 47 -3.59 -10.29 9.54
C GLN A 47 -4.62 -9.16 9.41
N ASP A 48 -5.11 -8.64 10.54
CA ASP A 48 -6.03 -7.49 10.57
C ASP A 48 -5.40 -6.26 9.90
N TYR A 49 -4.10 -6.00 10.12
CA TYR A 49 -3.38 -4.92 9.45
C TYR A 49 -3.39 -5.10 7.92
N THR A 50 -3.10 -6.31 7.46
CA THR A 50 -3.06 -6.66 6.03
C THR A 50 -4.44 -6.48 5.40
N ASP A 51 -5.47 -7.03 6.05
CA ASP A 51 -6.84 -6.98 5.56
C ASP A 51 -7.40 -5.55 5.55
N ASN A 52 -7.12 -4.77 6.60
CA ASN A 52 -7.50 -3.36 6.67
C ASN A 52 -6.85 -2.54 5.56
N LYS A 53 -5.56 -2.76 5.27
CA LYS A 53 -4.86 -2.02 4.21
C LYS A 53 -5.38 -2.35 2.81
N LEU A 54 -5.73 -3.63 2.57
CA LEU A 54 -6.39 -4.02 1.33
C LEU A 54 -7.79 -3.42 1.22
N HIS A 55 -8.56 -3.43 2.31
CA HIS A 55 -9.88 -2.82 2.35
C HIS A 55 -9.82 -1.31 2.08
N GLU A 56 -8.89 -0.58 2.71
CA GLU A 56 -8.67 0.86 2.47
C GLU A 56 -8.35 1.17 1.00
N LEU A 57 -7.52 0.35 0.34
CA LEU A 57 -7.22 0.48 -1.08
C LEU A 57 -8.49 0.29 -1.91
N TYR A 58 -9.23 -0.80 -1.68
CA TYR A 58 -10.44 -1.10 -2.44
C TYR A 58 -11.54 -0.06 -2.23
N ALA A 59 -11.70 0.45 -1.01
CA ALA A 59 -12.64 1.51 -0.67
C ALA A 59 -12.27 2.83 -1.37
N ARG A 60 -11.00 3.24 -1.35
CA ARG A 60 -10.55 4.45 -2.08
C ARG A 60 -10.76 4.35 -3.57
N MET A 61 -10.48 3.19 -4.17
CA MET A 61 -10.76 2.94 -5.59
C MET A 61 -12.26 2.92 -5.88
N GLY A 62 -13.07 2.30 -5.02
CA GLY A 62 -14.53 2.24 -5.19
C GLY A 62 -15.16 3.63 -5.13
N ASN A 63 -14.69 4.46 -4.20
CA ASN A 63 -15.10 5.86 -4.08
C ASN A 63 -14.69 6.69 -5.30
N SER A 64 -13.52 6.41 -5.90
CA SER A 64 -13.12 7.06 -7.15
C SER A 64 -14.05 6.67 -8.30
N ILE A 65 -14.36 5.37 -8.45
CA ILE A 65 -15.30 4.87 -9.48
C ILE A 65 -16.66 5.53 -9.33
N LEU A 66 -17.17 5.65 -8.09
CA LEU A 66 -18.45 6.32 -7.87
C LEU A 66 -18.41 7.78 -8.27
N LYS A 67 -17.37 8.52 -7.86
CA LYS A 67 -17.19 9.93 -8.25
C LYS A 67 -17.17 10.07 -9.78
N ASP A 68 -16.50 9.15 -10.47
CA ASP A 68 -16.45 9.13 -11.93
C ASP A 68 -17.85 8.87 -12.54
N ILE A 69 -18.61 7.91 -12.02
CA ILE A 69 -19.98 7.63 -12.48
C ILE A 69 -20.90 8.84 -12.26
N PHE A 70 -20.79 9.50 -11.10
CA PHE A 70 -21.56 10.72 -10.81
C PHE A 70 -21.18 11.87 -11.74
N ALA A 71 -19.89 12.08 -11.98
CA ALA A 71 -19.40 13.11 -12.91
C ALA A 71 -19.91 12.85 -14.33
N TYR A 72 -19.82 11.60 -14.80
CA TYR A 72 -20.32 11.22 -16.12
C TYR A 72 -21.82 11.46 -16.29
N ARG A 73 -22.63 11.15 -15.26
CA ARG A 73 -24.08 11.43 -15.28
C ARG A 73 -24.36 12.93 -15.33
N SER A 74 -23.68 13.72 -14.50
CA SER A 74 -23.84 15.18 -14.47
C SER A 74 -23.40 15.83 -15.79
N GLU A 75 -22.32 15.32 -16.40
CA GLU A 75 -21.85 15.76 -17.70
C GLU A 75 -22.85 15.39 -18.80
N GLN A 76 -23.44 14.19 -18.78
CA GLN A 76 -24.50 13.83 -19.74
C GLN A 76 -25.72 14.74 -19.62
N GLU A 77 -26.17 15.06 -18.41
CA GLU A 77 -27.27 16.00 -18.19
C GLU A 77 -26.95 17.38 -18.77
N ALA A 78 -25.71 17.86 -18.63
CA ALA A 78 -25.23 19.12 -19.22
C ALA A 78 -25.02 19.05 -20.76
N VAL A 79 -24.60 17.91 -21.28
CA VAL A 79 -24.33 17.66 -22.72
C VAL A 79 -25.62 17.51 -23.53
N SER A 80 -26.76 17.24 -22.88
CA SER A 80 -28.09 17.47 -23.47
C SER A 80 -28.25 18.90 -24.03
N GLN A 81 -27.41 19.85 -23.60
CA GLN A 81 -27.38 21.24 -24.09
C GLN A 81 -26.20 21.54 -25.03
N THR A 82 -25.14 20.71 -25.09
CA THR A 82 -23.97 20.90 -25.99
C THR A 82 -23.33 19.56 -26.36
N HIS A 83 -23.12 19.29 -27.66
CA HIS A 83 -22.68 18.02 -28.28
C HIS A 83 -21.24 17.54 -27.93
N HIS A 84 -20.82 17.50 -26.66
CA HIS A 84 -19.50 17.01 -26.25
C HIS A 84 -19.60 15.72 -25.43
N GLN A 85 -19.24 14.56 -25.99
CA GLN A 85 -19.24 13.31 -25.23
C GLN A 85 -18.01 13.19 -24.32
N PRO A 86 -18.18 12.97 -23.01
CA PRO A 86 -17.05 12.74 -22.11
C PRO A 86 -16.40 11.36 -22.32
N SER A 87 -15.07 11.32 -22.23
CA SER A 87 -14.24 10.14 -22.54
C SER A 87 -13.96 9.28 -21.31
N VAL A 88 -14.27 7.98 -21.44
CA VAL A 88 -13.98 6.93 -20.44
C VAL A 88 -12.49 6.78 -20.08
N ALA A 89 -11.58 7.25 -20.94
CA ALA A 89 -10.13 7.15 -20.73
C ALA A 89 -9.63 7.99 -19.54
N ASN A 90 -10.29 9.11 -19.25
CA ASN A 90 -9.90 9.98 -18.14
C ASN A 90 -10.14 9.34 -16.77
N HIS A 91 -11.16 8.50 -16.64
CA HIS A 91 -11.54 7.84 -15.39
C HIS A 91 -10.56 6.70 -15.01
N LEU A 92 -10.09 5.93 -16.00
CA LEU A 92 -9.07 4.89 -15.77
C LEU A 92 -7.74 5.46 -15.26
N ASN A 93 -7.38 6.67 -15.69
CA ASN A 93 -6.19 7.38 -15.21
C ASN A 93 -6.28 7.74 -13.72
N GLY A 94 -7.48 8.06 -13.21
CA GLY A 94 -7.70 8.35 -11.78
C GLY A 94 -7.41 7.14 -10.90
N LEU A 95 -7.96 5.98 -11.29
CA LEU A 95 -7.72 4.71 -10.60
C LEU A 95 -6.25 4.29 -10.61
N GLN A 96 -5.59 4.43 -11.77
CA GLN A 96 -4.16 4.13 -11.90
C GLN A 96 -3.32 5.02 -10.99
N LYS A 97 -3.68 6.31 -10.84
CA LYS A 97 -2.97 7.24 -9.94
C LYS A 97 -3.09 6.82 -8.47
N ILE A 98 -4.29 6.48 -7.99
CA ILE A 98 -4.51 6.02 -6.61
C ILE A 98 -3.68 4.78 -6.32
N PHE A 99 -3.76 3.79 -7.20
CA PHE A 99 -3.05 2.54 -7.00
C PHE A 99 -1.53 2.69 -7.10
N SER A 100 -1.05 3.49 -8.06
CA SER A 100 0.38 3.80 -8.19
C SER A 100 0.93 4.53 -6.97
N ALA A 101 0.14 5.40 -6.33
CA ALA A 101 0.54 6.08 -5.11
C ALA A 101 0.73 5.10 -3.95
N ASP A 102 -0.18 4.13 -3.81
CA ASP A 102 -0.10 3.11 -2.77
C ASP A 102 1.10 2.17 -2.97
N ILE A 103 1.39 1.75 -4.21
CA ILE A 103 2.60 0.96 -4.51
C ILE A 103 3.86 1.76 -4.19
N LYS A 104 3.90 3.06 -4.54
CA LYS A 104 5.05 3.92 -4.19
C LYS A 104 5.24 4.04 -2.69
N ALA A 105 4.17 4.22 -1.93
CA ALA A 105 4.22 4.27 -0.47
C ALA A 105 4.77 2.96 0.12
N GLN A 106 4.30 1.82 -0.38
CA GLN A 106 4.76 0.50 0.05
C GLN A 106 6.24 0.24 -0.29
N ARG A 107 6.70 0.65 -1.48
CA ARG A 107 8.12 0.58 -1.86
C ARG A 107 9.00 1.47 -0.98
N LEU A 108 8.51 2.66 -0.59
CA LEU A 108 9.22 3.55 0.31
C LEU A 108 9.35 2.93 1.71
N ALA A 109 8.26 2.39 2.26
CA ALA A 109 8.27 1.68 3.54
C ALA A 109 9.30 0.54 3.55
N LYS A 110 9.37 -0.25 2.46
CA LYS A 110 10.38 -1.30 2.30
C LYS A 110 11.82 -0.74 2.32
N ARG A 111 12.08 0.39 1.66
CA ARG A 111 13.42 1.01 1.66
C ARG A 111 13.81 1.54 3.03
N GLU A 112 12.87 2.16 3.74
CA GLU A 112 13.11 2.62 5.11
C GLU A 112 13.44 1.46 6.05
N TYR A 113 12.75 0.33 5.89
CA TYR A 113 13.07 -0.89 6.63
C TYR A 113 14.50 -1.34 6.39
N GLN A 114 14.92 -1.47 5.14
CA GLN A 114 16.28 -1.88 4.79
C GLN A 114 17.34 -0.95 5.39
N ARG A 115 17.08 0.36 5.41
CA ARG A 115 17.97 1.34 6.04
C ARG A 115 18.06 1.12 7.55
N ARG A 116 16.94 0.95 8.24
CA ARG A 116 16.93 0.73 9.69
C ARG A 116 17.64 -0.56 10.10
N GLN A 117 17.51 -1.64 9.31
CA GLN A 117 18.27 -2.86 9.55
C GLN A 117 19.78 -2.61 9.43
N ALA A 118 20.22 -1.95 8.36
CA ALA A 118 21.63 -1.63 8.16
C ALA A 118 22.18 -0.72 9.27
N ASP A 119 21.36 0.18 9.83
CA ASP A 119 21.76 1.03 10.94
C ASP A 119 21.88 0.24 12.25
N GLN A 120 20.92 -0.63 12.55
CA GLN A 120 20.99 -1.53 13.72
C GLN A 120 22.19 -2.48 13.65
N ASP A 121 22.48 -3.06 12.48
CA ASP A 121 23.63 -3.95 12.32
C ASP A 121 24.96 -3.20 12.51
N ARG A 122 25.04 -1.94 12.02
CA ARG A 122 26.20 -1.06 12.24
C ARG A 122 26.38 -0.69 13.71
N GLU A 123 25.31 -0.44 14.45
CA GLU A 123 25.39 -0.18 15.89
C GLU A 123 25.87 -1.41 16.66
N ARG A 124 25.32 -2.59 16.38
CA ARG A 124 25.75 -3.86 16.99
C ARG A 124 27.22 -4.16 16.72
N GLU A 125 27.70 -3.89 15.51
CA GLU A 125 29.11 -4.10 15.15
C GLU A 125 30.05 -3.14 15.91
N LYS A 126 29.63 -1.87 16.10
CA LYS A 126 30.38 -0.91 16.92
C LYS A 126 30.45 -1.35 18.38
N ASP A 127 29.34 -1.82 18.93
CA ASP A 127 29.30 -2.27 20.33
C ASP A 127 30.14 -3.52 20.55
N LYS A 128 30.10 -4.47 19.61
CA LYS A 128 30.98 -5.66 19.63
C LYS A 128 32.46 -5.26 19.59
N LYS A 129 32.85 -4.35 18.70
CA LYS A 129 34.24 -3.85 18.62
C LYS A 129 34.68 -3.14 19.91
N LYS A 130 33.80 -2.38 20.55
CA LYS A 130 34.08 -1.76 21.85
C LYS A 130 34.29 -2.80 22.95
N GLN A 131 33.46 -3.84 23.01
CA GLN A 131 33.61 -4.94 23.97
C GLN A 131 34.92 -5.71 23.75
N GLU A 132 35.27 -6.01 22.50
CA GLU A 132 36.53 -6.68 22.14
C GLU A 132 37.76 -5.83 22.49
N GLN A 133 37.68 -4.51 22.34
CA GLN A 133 38.75 -3.61 22.78
C GLN A 133 38.87 -3.59 24.30
N GLN A 134 37.76 -3.53 25.05
CA GLN A 134 37.80 -3.57 26.51
C GLN A 134 38.35 -4.89 27.07
N THR A 135 38.03 -6.02 26.45
CA THR A 135 38.56 -7.34 26.87
C THR A 135 40.02 -7.56 26.53
N ARG A 136 40.62 -6.78 25.62
CA ARG A 136 42.06 -6.84 25.32
C ARG A 136 42.96 -6.11 26.33
N PHE A 137 42.39 -5.28 27.20
CA PHE A 137 43.12 -4.53 28.23
C PHE A 137 43.06 -5.17 29.63
N TYR A 138 42.47 -6.37 29.74
CA TYR A 138 42.52 -7.24 30.91
C TYR A 138 43.22 -8.55 30.55
#